data_AF-A0A919F1J6-F1
#
_entry.id   AF-A0A919F1J6-F1
#
_cell.length_a   1.000
_cell.length_b   1.000
_cell.length_c   1.000
_cell.angle_alpha   90.00
_cell.angle_beta   90.00
_cell.angle_gamma   90.00
#
_symmetry.space_group_name_H-M   'P 1'
#
loop_
_entity.id
_entity.type
_entity.pdbx_description
1 polymer ?
#
loop_
_entity_poly.entity_id
_entity_poly.type
_entity_poly.pdbx_seq_one_letter_code
_entity_poly.pdbx_strand_id
1 'polypeptide(L)'
;MRFLRRQGVLCRTCGLAVARRMQADTLVQGWWGPLSMLITPFVLLLNVGELSRIRKLPPPATAAWRPPLDPGRPVLRRPAGLVALVPLLALAGLVLAVPLLIVIGMAVDSGGNGHVTLKPGSCARNLADWPQQDLRPADCGSPDAQFRVYWPDGPACEPGDYDAYPEYSEDGGLSLCLHPVKKAKN
;
A
#
# COMPACT_ATOMS: atom_id res chain seq x y z
N MET A 1 15.35 -21.55 -12.88
CA MET A 1 16.38 -21.50 -11.81
C MET A 1 16.98 -22.87 -11.63
N ARG A 2 18.29 -22.98 -11.36
CA ARG A 2 18.93 -24.25 -10.99
C ARG A 2 19.45 -24.14 -9.56
N PHE A 3 18.91 -24.95 -8.64
CA PHE A 3 19.40 -25.02 -7.27
C PHE A 3 20.71 -25.81 -7.24
N LEU A 4 21.82 -25.09 -7.14
CA LEU A 4 23.14 -25.70 -7.07
C LEU A 4 23.52 -25.96 -5.62
N ARG A 5 23.93 -27.20 -5.32
CA ARG A 5 24.47 -27.60 -4.02
C ARG A 5 25.92 -28.02 -4.22
N ARG A 6 26.81 -27.59 -3.31
CA ARG A 6 28.21 -28.06 -3.29
C ARG A 6 28.45 -28.80 -1.98
N GLN A 7 28.95 -30.02 -2.09
CA GLN A 7 29.34 -30.86 -0.96
C GLN A 7 30.85 -31.11 -1.05
N GLY A 8 31.50 -31.21 0.11
CA GLY A 8 32.93 -31.49 0.20
C GLY A 8 33.49 -31.17 1.59
N VAL A 9 34.69 -31.68 1.87
CA VAL A 9 35.46 -31.35 3.08
C VAL A 9 36.14 -30.01 2.83
N LEU A 10 35.69 -28.97 3.54
CA LEU A 10 36.14 -27.59 3.33
C LEU A 10 36.76 -27.04 4.60
N CYS A 11 37.91 -26.37 4.44
CA CYS A 11 38.47 -25.51 5.47
C CYS A 11 37.61 -24.23 5.64
N ARG A 12 37.77 -23.48 6.74
CA ARG A 12 37.01 -22.22 6.94
C ARG A 12 37.11 -21.24 5.77
N THR A 13 38.32 -20.96 5.27
CA THR A 13 38.55 -19.99 4.18
C THR A 13 37.99 -20.50 2.85
N CYS A 14 38.22 -21.78 2.55
CA CYS A 14 37.67 -22.51 1.42
C CYS A 14 36.13 -22.43 1.39
N GLY A 15 35.49 -22.72 2.53
CA GLY A 15 34.04 -22.67 2.69
C GLY A 15 33.50 -21.25 2.53
N LEU A 16 34.17 -20.25 3.10
CA LEU A 16 33.79 -18.84 2.94
C LEU A 16 33.85 -18.39 1.47
N ALA A 17 34.88 -18.80 0.74
CA ALA A 17 35.03 -18.47 -0.67
C ALA A 17 33.91 -19.07 -1.53
N VAL A 18 33.60 -20.36 -1.32
CA VAL A 18 32.51 -21.05 -2.01
C VAL A 18 31.15 -20.43 -1.67
N ALA A 19 30.87 -20.19 -0.38
CA ALA A 19 29.61 -19.61 0.06
C ALA A 19 29.38 -18.21 -0.53
N ARG A 20 30.40 -17.34 -0.50
CA ARG A 20 30.31 -15.99 -1.07
C ARG A 20 30.08 -16.00 -2.58
N ARG A 21 30.70 -16.93 -3.31
CA ARG A 21 30.48 -17.11 -4.74
C ARG A 21 29.04 -17.55 -5.02
N MET A 22 28.55 -18.55 -4.31
CA MET A 22 27.16 -19.03 -4.46
C MET A 22 26.13 -17.96 -4.11
N GLN A 23 26.36 -17.18 -3.05
CA GLN A 23 25.50 -16.06 -2.70
C GLN A 23 25.46 -15.00 -3.81
N ALA A 24 26.62 -14.66 -4.40
CA ALA A 24 26.68 -13.72 -5.52
C ALA A 24 25.95 -14.24 -6.77
N ASP A 25 26.16 -15.51 -7.13
CA ASP A 25 25.48 -16.14 -8.27
C ASP A 25 23.96 -16.18 -8.05
N THR A 26 23.51 -16.52 -6.83
CA THR A 26 22.08 -16.51 -6.44
C THR A 26 21.50 -15.10 -6.54
N LEU A 27 22.24 -14.10 -6.07
CA LEU A 27 21.87 -12.70 -6.13
C LEU A 27 21.83 -12.13 -7.55
N VAL A 28 22.53 -12.71 -8.53
CA VAL A 28 22.44 -12.25 -9.92
C VAL A 28 21.36 -13.03 -10.67
N GLN A 29 21.25 -14.34 -10.46
CA GLN A 29 20.38 -15.22 -11.23
C GLN A 29 18.98 -15.39 -10.61
N GLY A 30 18.80 -14.95 -9.36
CA GLY A 30 17.59 -15.18 -8.57
C GLY A 30 16.36 -14.38 -8.98
N TRP A 31 16.53 -13.33 -9.79
CA TRP A 31 15.48 -12.32 -9.99
C TRP A 31 14.71 -12.45 -11.30
N TRP A 32 15.17 -13.26 -12.24
CA TRP A 32 14.65 -13.29 -13.61
C TRP A 32 13.31 -14.00 -13.79
N GLY A 33 12.58 -14.30 -12.71
CA GLY A 33 11.26 -14.93 -12.80
C GLY A 33 10.32 -14.53 -11.65
N PRO A 34 9.00 -14.61 -11.84
CA PRO A 34 8.03 -14.22 -10.80
C PRO A 34 8.14 -15.08 -9.53
N LEU A 35 8.12 -16.41 -9.71
CA LEU A 35 8.31 -17.36 -8.60
C LEU A 35 9.71 -17.24 -7.99
N SER A 36 10.70 -16.96 -8.83
CA SER A 36 12.09 -16.74 -8.47
C SER A 36 12.28 -15.55 -7.53
N MET A 37 11.54 -14.45 -7.72
CA MET A 37 11.58 -13.27 -6.85
C MET A 37 11.15 -13.60 -5.42
N LEU A 38 10.23 -14.57 -5.22
CA LEU A 38 9.79 -15.00 -3.90
C LEU A 38 10.70 -16.05 -3.27
N ILE A 39 11.23 -16.98 -4.06
CA ILE A 39 12.08 -18.07 -3.56
C ILE A 39 13.49 -17.56 -3.20
N THR A 40 14.05 -16.66 -3.99
CA THR A 40 15.42 -16.13 -3.79
C THR A 40 15.68 -15.57 -2.40
N PRO A 41 14.84 -14.70 -1.80
CA PRO A 41 15.08 -14.21 -0.45
C PRO A 41 15.13 -15.36 0.58
N PHE A 42 14.26 -16.36 0.44
CA PHE A 42 14.26 -17.53 1.32
C PHE A 42 15.56 -18.35 1.19
N VAL A 43 16.03 -18.57 -0.04
CA VAL A 43 17.31 -19.26 -0.30
C VAL A 43 18.49 -18.46 0.27
N LEU A 44 18.47 -17.13 0.15
CA LEU A 44 19.50 -16.27 0.72
C LEU A 44 19.53 -16.37 2.26
N LEU A 45 18.38 -16.40 2.91
CA LEU A 45 18.24 -16.63 4.36
C LEU A 45 18.85 -17.97 4.78
N LEU A 46 18.51 -19.07 4.09
CA LEU A 46 19.09 -20.39 4.34
C LEU A 46 20.62 -20.38 4.16
N ASN A 47 21.12 -19.72 3.11
CA ASN A 47 22.56 -19.57 2.85
C ASN A 47 23.28 -18.79 3.96
N VAL A 48 22.63 -17.82 4.62
CA VAL A 48 23.19 -17.10 5.78
C VAL A 48 23.30 -18.02 7.00
N GLY A 49 22.33 -18.92 7.20
CA GLY A 49 22.41 -19.97 8.23
C GLY A 49 23.61 -20.89 8.02
N GLU A 50 23.83 -21.35 6.79
CA GLU A 50 24.99 -22.17 6.44
C GLU A 50 26.32 -21.41 6.55
N LEU A 51 26.32 -20.11 6.22
CA LEU A 51 27.51 -19.27 6.42
C LEU A 51 27.93 -19.21 7.91
N SER A 52 26.96 -19.25 8.83
CA SER A 52 27.23 -19.29 10.26
C SER A 52 27.88 -20.61 10.69
N ARG A 53 27.51 -21.73 10.05
CA ARG A 53 28.16 -23.04 10.25
C ARG A 53 29.58 -23.05 9.68
N ILE A 54 29.77 -22.49 8.49
CA ILE A 54 31.08 -22.38 7.82
C ILE A 54 32.06 -21.55 8.66
N ARG A 55 31.60 -20.47 9.31
CA ARG A 55 32.45 -19.64 10.19
C ARG A 55 32.99 -20.40 11.40
N LYS A 56 32.31 -21.47 11.83
CA LYS A 56 32.73 -22.32 12.96
C LYS A 56 33.76 -23.39 12.56
N LEU A 57 33.99 -23.63 11.26
CA LEU A 57 34.99 -24.59 10.79
C LEU A 57 36.40 -24.19 11.25
N PRO A 58 37.33 -25.14 11.42
CA PRO A 58 38.72 -24.82 11.74
C PRO A 58 39.40 -24.09 10.57
N PRO A 59 40.41 -23.25 10.86
CA PRO A 59 41.32 -22.73 9.83
C PRO A 59 42.02 -23.89 9.09
N PRO A 60 42.57 -23.65 7.88
CA PRO A 60 43.30 -24.69 7.14
C PRO A 60 44.42 -25.29 8.02
N ALA A 61 44.40 -26.62 8.19
CA ALA A 61 45.16 -27.31 9.23
C ALA A 61 46.68 -27.38 8.97
N THR A 62 47.15 -27.17 7.75
CA THR A 62 48.58 -27.12 7.36
C THR A 62 48.71 -26.43 6.01
N ALA A 63 49.94 -26.15 5.57
CA ALA A 63 50.24 -25.79 4.18
C ALA A 63 49.82 -26.95 3.25
N ALA A 64 48.55 -26.96 2.87
CA ALA A 64 48.05 -27.89 1.87
C ALA A 64 48.82 -27.70 0.56
N TRP A 65 48.89 -28.76 -0.24
CA TRP A 65 49.60 -28.77 -1.52
C TRP A 65 49.16 -27.66 -2.50
N ARG A 66 48.00 -27.04 -2.26
CA ARG A 66 47.59 -25.78 -2.85
C ARG A 66 47.23 -24.74 -1.79
N PRO A 67 47.51 -23.45 -2.04
CA PRO A 67 47.02 -22.37 -1.20
C PRO A 67 45.50 -22.44 -1.02
N PRO A 68 44.99 -22.13 0.18
CA PRO A 68 43.56 -22.09 0.42
C PRO A 68 42.89 -21.04 -0.48
N LEU A 69 41.63 -21.29 -0.84
CA LEU A 69 40.87 -20.38 -1.69
C LEU A 69 40.68 -19.03 -1.00
N ASP A 70 41.01 -17.94 -1.69
CA ASP A 70 40.80 -16.59 -1.16
C ASP A 70 39.30 -16.26 -1.12
N PRO A 71 38.72 -16.02 0.06
CA PRO A 71 37.31 -15.63 0.18
C PRO A 71 37.02 -14.22 -0.38
N GLY A 72 38.05 -13.43 -0.68
CA GLY A 72 37.95 -12.11 -1.30
C GLY A 72 37.08 -11.14 -0.49
N ARG A 73 36.46 -10.16 -1.18
CA ARG A 73 35.56 -9.19 -0.54
C ARG A 73 34.20 -9.80 -0.19
N PRO A 74 33.55 -9.35 0.90
CA PRO A 74 32.16 -9.70 1.23
C PRO A 74 31.21 -9.41 0.06
N VAL A 75 30.13 -10.19 -0.05
CA VAL A 75 29.17 -10.14 -1.17
C VAL A 75 28.62 -8.74 -1.39
N LEU A 76 28.22 -8.05 -0.32
CA LEU A 76 27.67 -6.68 -0.36
C LEU A 76 28.71 -5.60 -0.70
N ARG A 77 30.01 -5.92 -0.63
CA ARG A 77 31.10 -5.00 -1.01
C ARG A 77 31.56 -5.20 -2.46
N ARG A 78 30.81 -5.96 -3.26
CA ARG A 78 31.06 -6.17 -4.69
C ARG A 78 29.96 -5.45 -5.50
N PRO A 79 30.27 -4.91 -6.69
CA PRO A 79 29.28 -4.25 -7.54
C PRO A 79 28.11 -5.17 -7.88
N ALA A 80 28.35 -6.46 -8.11
CA ALA A 80 27.31 -7.45 -8.31
C ALA A 80 26.36 -7.61 -7.11
N GLY A 81 26.87 -7.45 -5.88
CA GLY A 81 26.06 -7.48 -4.66
C GLY A 81 25.20 -6.22 -4.49
N LEU A 82 25.66 -5.06 -4.96
CA LEU A 82 24.89 -3.81 -4.96
C LEU A 82 23.75 -3.86 -5.98
N VAL A 83 24.02 -4.31 -7.21
CA VAL A 83 22.97 -4.47 -8.24
C VAL A 83 21.90 -5.45 -7.78
N ALA A 84 22.29 -6.50 -7.06
CA ALA A 84 21.35 -7.47 -6.53
C ALA A 84 20.53 -7.01 -5.32
N LEU A 85 20.88 -5.90 -4.68
CA LEU A 85 20.04 -5.27 -3.65
C LEU A 85 18.84 -4.54 -4.25
N VAL A 86 18.94 -4.08 -5.50
CA VAL A 86 17.86 -3.35 -6.19
C VAL A 86 16.55 -4.14 -6.20
N PRO A 87 16.49 -5.39 -6.69
CA PRO A 87 15.25 -6.16 -6.68
C PRO A 87 14.76 -6.54 -5.27
N LEU A 88 15.67 -6.72 -4.30
CA LEU A 88 15.30 -6.91 -2.88
C LEU A 88 14.58 -5.70 -2.31
N LEU A 89 15.13 -4.51 -2.54
CA LEU A 89 14.57 -3.26 -2.07
C LEU A 89 13.26 -2.92 -2.80
N ALA A 90 13.17 -3.21 -4.10
CA ALA A 90 11.94 -3.06 -4.86
C ALA A 90 10.83 -3.99 -4.34
N LEU A 91 11.15 -5.26 -4.07
CA LEU A 91 10.19 -6.21 -3.50
C LEU A 91 9.75 -5.80 -2.10
N ALA A 92 10.69 -5.42 -1.22
CA ALA A 92 10.38 -4.91 0.12
C ALA A 92 9.53 -3.63 0.05
N GLY A 93 9.88 -2.72 -0.84
CA GLY A 93 9.14 -1.50 -1.12
C GLY A 93 7.72 -1.81 -1.56
N LEU A 94 7.51 -2.74 -2.49
CA LEU A 94 6.17 -3.16 -2.92
C LEU A 94 5.35 -3.76 -1.77
N VAL A 95 5.95 -4.67 -1.00
CA VAL A 95 5.30 -5.35 0.13
C VAL A 95 4.92 -4.37 1.23
N LEU A 96 5.64 -3.27 1.42
CA LEU A 96 5.32 -2.22 2.39
C LEU A 96 4.40 -1.14 1.83
N ALA A 97 4.62 -0.72 0.59
CA ALA A 97 3.87 0.35 -0.05
C ALA A 97 2.43 -0.06 -0.33
N VAL A 98 2.18 -1.29 -0.78
CA VAL A 98 0.82 -1.76 -1.06
C VAL A 98 -0.09 -1.71 0.18
N PRO A 99 0.24 -2.34 1.33
CA PRO A 99 -0.59 -2.25 2.51
C PRO A 99 -0.65 -0.82 3.06
N LEU A 100 0.43 -0.05 2.98
CA LEU A 100 0.41 1.36 3.37
C LEU A 100 -0.57 2.16 2.52
N LEU A 101 -0.56 1.98 1.20
CA LEU A 101 -1.50 2.63 0.27
C LEU A 101 -2.93 2.16 0.50
N ILE A 102 -3.15 0.90 0.86
CA ILE A 102 -4.47 0.38 1.25
C ILE A 102 -4.95 1.06 2.54
N VAL A 103 -4.09 1.17 3.56
CA VAL A 103 -4.42 1.87 4.82
C VAL A 103 -4.69 3.34 4.58
N ILE A 104 -3.87 4.02 3.77
CA ILE A 104 -4.11 5.40 3.36
C ILE A 104 -5.43 5.50 2.60
N GLY A 105 -5.70 4.57 1.67
CA GLY A 105 -6.97 4.48 0.95
C GLY A 105 -8.16 4.38 1.90
N MET A 106 -8.11 3.50 2.90
CA MET A 106 -9.16 3.38 3.92
C MET A 106 -9.28 4.62 4.81
N ALA A 107 -8.16 5.31 5.12
CA ALA A 107 -8.17 6.53 5.90
C ALA A 107 -8.69 7.74 5.12
N VAL A 108 -8.43 7.81 3.81
CA VAL A 108 -8.94 8.84 2.90
C VAL A 108 -10.41 8.54 2.53
N ASP A 109 -10.78 7.27 2.45
CA ASP A 109 -12.16 6.78 2.33
C ASP A 109 -12.93 6.84 3.66
N SER A 110 -12.38 7.51 4.68
CA SER A 110 -13.21 8.08 5.75
C SER A 110 -14.10 9.25 5.25
N GLY A 111 -14.08 9.55 3.95
CA GLY A 111 -15.16 10.19 3.21
C GLY A 111 -16.16 9.20 2.58
N GLY A 112 -16.24 7.97 3.06
CA GLY A 112 -17.13 6.94 2.54
C GLY A 112 -18.57 7.40 2.58
N ASN A 113 -19.21 7.52 1.41
CA ASN A 113 -20.66 7.76 1.25
C ASN A 113 -21.27 8.73 2.27
N GLY A 114 -20.50 9.73 2.70
CA GLY A 114 -20.93 10.69 3.69
C GLY A 114 -21.83 11.66 2.96
N HIS A 115 -23.13 11.38 2.99
CA HIS A 115 -24.13 12.37 2.61
C HIS A 115 -23.75 13.67 3.31
N VAL A 116 -23.63 14.75 2.54
CA VAL A 116 -23.21 16.03 3.11
C VAL A 116 -24.32 16.47 4.05
N THR A 117 -24.02 16.59 5.34
CA THR A 117 -25.01 17.06 6.32
C THR A 117 -25.40 18.50 5.99
N LEU A 118 -26.69 18.72 5.76
CA LEU A 118 -27.28 20.03 5.53
C LEU A 118 -27.73 20.63 6.86
N LYS A 119 -27.53 21.94 6.99
CA LYS A 119 -27.96 22.67 8.20
C LYS A 119 -29.25 23.44 7.91
N PRO A 120 -30.23 23.47 8.83
CA PRO A 120 -31.36 24.38 8.74
C PRO A 120 -30.89 25.82 8.55
N GLY A 121 -31.53 26.55 7.64
CA GLY A 121 -31.14 27.90 7.23
C GLY A 121 -30.09 27.95 6.10
N SER A 122 -29.45 26.83 5.77
CA SER A 122 -28.57 26.72 4.60
C SER A 122 -29.37 26.57 3.30
N CYS A 123 -28.69 26.74 2.16
CA CYS A 123 -29.23 26.42 0.85
C CYS A 123 -28.56 25.19 0.26
N ALA A 124 -29.30 24.50 -0.60
CA ALA A 124 -28.85 23.30 -1.28
C ALA A 124 -29.21 23.32 -2.76
N ARG A 125 -28.52 22.47 -3.52
CA ARG A 125 -28.87 22.11 -4.90
C ARG A 125 -28.95 20.60 -5.01
N ASN A 126 -29.86 20.10 -5.83
CA ASN A 126 -29.88 18.70 -6.21
C ASN A 126 -29.10 18.51 -7.51
N LEU A 127 -28.11 17.63 -7.50
CA LEU A 127 -27.35 17.25 -8.70
C LEU A 127 -27.95 16.05 -9.43
N ALA A 128 -28.88 15.34 -8.80
CA ALA A 128 -29.62 14.24 -9.39
C ALA A 128 -31.01 14.68 -9.88
N ASP A 129 -31.59 13.89 -10.77
CA ASP A 129 -33.00 14.05 -11.17
C ASP A 129 -33.90 13.39 -10.12
N TRP A 130 -34.99 14.07 -9.76
CA TRP A 130 -35.97 13.53 -8.82
C TRP A 130 -36.60 12.23 -9.35
N PRO A 131 -36.87 11.22 -8.48
CA PRO A 131 -36.83 11.26 -7.01
C PRO A 131 -35.44 11.03 -6.37
N GLN A 132 -34.39 10.82 -7.18
CA GLN A 132 -33.04 10.63 -6.66
C GLN A 132 -32.48 11.94 -6.09
N GLN A 133 -31.74 11.81 -4.99
CA GLN A 133 -31.16 12.94 -4.26
C GLN A 133 -29.63 12.84 -4.28
N ASP A 134 -28.98 13.88 -4.78
CA ASP A 134 -27.56 14.18 -4.56
C ASP A 134 -27.47 15.64 -4.11
N LEU A 135 -27.93 15.86 -2.87
CA LEU A 135 -27.98 17.20 -2.29
C LEU A 135 -26.58 17.67 -1.90
N ARG A 136 -26.24 18.87 -2.34
CA ARG A 136 -24.99 19.55 -1.98
C ARG A 136 -25.28 20.93 -1.41
N PRO A 137 -24.51 21.39 -0.39
CA PRO A 137 -24.58 22.75 0.08
C PRO A 137 -24.33 23.73 -1.08
N ALA A 138 -25.13 24.78 -1.14
CA ALA A 138 -25.00 25.86 -2.08
C ALA A 138 -24.98 27.20 -1.33
N ASP A 139 -24.29 28.18 -1.90
CA ASP A 139 -24.38 29.56 -1.41
C ASP A 139 -25.79 30.10 -1.72
N CYS A 140 -26.50 30.57 -0.70
CA CYS A 140 -27.86 31.08 -0.84
C CYS A 140 -27.98 32.30 -1.76
N GLY A 141 -26.90 33.05 -2.00
CA GLY A 141 -26.86 34.16 -2.95
C GLY A 141 -26.52 33.75 -4.37
N SER A 142 -26.16 32.47 -4.60
CA SER A 142 -25.80 31.96 -5.92
C SER A 142 -27.05 31.60 -6.74
N PRO A 143 -27.04 31.80 -8.07
CA PRO A 143 -28.09 31.27 -8.96
C PRO A 143 -28.20 29.74 -8.95
N ASP A 144 -27.18 29.05 -8.41
CA ASP A 144 -27.17 27.60 -8.27
C ASP A 144 -27.96 27.10 -7.04
N ALA A 145 -28.34 27.97 -6.11
CA ALA A 145 -29.19 27.58 -4.98
C ALA A 145 -30.59 27.25 -5.50
N GLN A 146 -31.02 26.01 -5.28
CA GLN A 146 -32.34 25.52 -5.72
C GLN A 146 -33.31 25.40 -4.55
N PHE A 147 -32.81 25.11 -3.35
CA PHE A 147 -33.63 24.87 -2.16
C PHE A 147 -33.09 25.60 -0.94
N ARG A 148 -33.99 26.03 -0.05
CA ARG A 148 -33.69 26.42 1.31
C ARG A 148 -34.04 25.27 2.26
N VAL A 149 -33.11 24.95 3.15
CA VAL A 149 -33.22 23.81 4.09
C VAL A 149 -33.82 24.30 5.40
N TYR A 150 -34.78 23.57 5.95
CA TYR A 150 -35.38 23.87 7.26
C TYR A 150 -35.92 22.62 7.95
N TRP A 151 -36.25 22.74 9.23
CA TRP A 151 -36.91 21.68 10.00
C TRP A 151 -38.42 21.72 9.77
N PRO A 152 -39.10 20.58 9.64
CA PRO A 152 -40.56 20.57 9.59
C PRO A 152 -41.14 21.10 10.91
N ASP A 153 -42.10 22.02 10.81
CA ASP A 153 -42.87 22.53 11.96
C ASP A 153 -44.03 21.59 12.37
N GLY A 154 -44.20 20.46 11.65
CA GLY A 154 -45.27 19.48 11.83
C GLY A 154 -44.87 18.06 11.39
N PRO A 155 -45.83 17.15 11.21
CA PRO A 155 -45.55 15.76 10.85
C PRO A 155 -45.10 15.57 9.39
N ALA A 156 -45.17 16.61 8.57
CA ALA A 156 -44.78 16.62 7.16
C ALA A 156 -44.30 18.02 6.75
N CYS A 157 -43.54 18.10 5.65
CA CYS A 157 -43.15 19.36 5.04
C CYS A 157 -44.37 20.12 4.46
N GLU A 158 -44.20 21.42 4.22
CA GLU A 158 -45.25 22.24 3.62
C GLU A 158 -45.62 21.76 2.20
N PRO A 159 -46.87 21.94 1.75
CA PRO A 159 -47.27 21.58 0.39
C PRO A 159 -46.42 22.28 -0.68
N GLY A 160 -45.72 21.49 -1.50
CA GLY A 160 -44.82 22.00 -2.55
C GLY A 160 -43.33 21.87 -2.23
N ASP A 161 -42.99 21.44 -1.02
CA ASP A 161 -41.63 21.17 -0.60
C ASP A 161 -41.25 19.71 -0.80
N TYR A 162 -39.93 19.44 -0.79
CA TYR A 162 -39.38 18.10 -0.94
C TYR A 162 -38.81 17.59 0.38
N ASP A 163 -39.02 16.31 0.67
CA ASP A 163 -38.43 15.63 1.82
C ASP A 163 -36.99 15.21 1.50
N ALA A 164 -36.02 15.72 2.25
CA ALA A 164 -34.66 15.20 2.19
C ALA A 164 -34.57 13.84 2.89
N TYR A 165 -33.75 12.93 2.36
CA TYR A 165 -33.45 11.69 3.06
C TYR A 165 -32.82 11.97 4.44
N PRO A 166 -33.14 11.19 5.49
CA PRO A 166 -32.64 11.42 6.86
C PRO A 166 -31.12 11.48 6.98
N GLU A 167 -30.41 10.83 6.06
CA GLU A 167 -28.95 10.85 5.92
C GLU A 167 -28.34 12.25 5.69
N TYR A 168 -29.13 13.22 5.23
CA TYR A 168 -28.69 14.61 5.06
C TYR A 168 -28.83 15.44 6.35
N SER A 169 -29.41 14.89 7.41
CA SER A 169 -29.52 15.55 8.72
C SER A 169 -28.33 15.21 9.62
N GLU A 170 -27.93 16.15 10.48
CA GLU A 170 -26.85 15.95 11.46
C GLU A 170 -27.16 14.79 12.42
N ASP A 171 -28.44 14.60 12.74
CA ASP A 171 -28.91 13.53 13.64
C ASP A 171 -29.15 12.19 12.91
N GLY A 172 -29.10 12.18 11.57
CA GLY A 172 -29.30 10.99 10.72
C GLY A 172 -30.68 10.31 10.78
N GLY A 173 -31.57 10.79 11.67
CA GLY A 173 -32.87 10.15 11.96
C GLY A 173 -34.10 10.98 11.62
N LEU A 174 -33.95 12.26 11.27
CA LEU A 174 -35.04 13.17 10.95
C LEU A 174 -34.86 13.75 9.54
N SER A 175 -35.92 13.68 8.72
CA SER A 175 -35.94 14.31 7.41
C SER A 175 -35.99 15.84 7.53
N LEU A 176 -35.18 16.51 6.71
CA LEU A 176 -35.21 17.96 6.52
C LEU A 176 -36.17 18.31 5.37
N CYS A 177 -36.73 19.51 5.41
CA CYS A 177 -37.57 20.02 4.33
C CYS A 177 -36.78 20.93 3.40
N LEU A 178 -37.07 20.82 2.10
CA LEU A 178 -36.42 21.57 1.03
C LEU A 178 -37.45 22.47 0.33
N HIS A 179 -37.42 23.75 0.67
CA HIS A 179 -38.28 24.75 0.04
C HIS A 179 -37.66 25.28 -1.26
N PRO A 180 -38.32 25.18 -2.43
CA PRO A 180 -37.78 25.70 -3.68
C PRO A 180 -37.56 27.21 -3.61
N VAL A 181 -36.32 27.67 -3.83
CA VAL A 181 -36.07 29.12 -3.98
C VAL A 181 -36.45 29.54 -5.40
N LYS A 182 -37.26 30.59 -5.53
CA LYS A 182 -37.59 31.16 -6.84
C LYS A 182 -36.28 31.63 -7.50
N LYS A 183 -35.95 31.09 -8.68
CA LYS A 183 -34.85 31.62 -9.50
C LYS A 183 -35.04 33.14 -9.64
N ALA A 184 -34.04 33.92 -9.26
CA ALA A 184 -34.00 35.33 -9.61
C ALA A 184 -34.12 35.41 -11.13
N LYS A 185 -35.18 36.06 -11.62
CA LYS A 185 -35.26 36.44 -13.04
C LYS A 185 -34.12 37.45 -13.26
N ASN A 186 -33.13 37.08 -14.05
CA ASN A 186 -32.23 38.05 -14.67
C ASN A 186 -33.05 39.01 -15.56
#